data_AF-A0A7X9FPS8-F1
#
_entry.id   AF-A0A7X9FPS8-F1
#
_cell.length_a   1.000
_cell.length_b   1.000
_cell.length_c   1.000
_cell.angle_alpha   90.00
_cell.angle_beta   90.00
_cell.angle_gamma   90.00
#
_symmetry.space_group_name_H-M   'P 1'
#
loop_
_entity.id
_entity.type
_entity.pdbx_description
1 polymer ?
#
loop_
_entity_poly.entity_id
_entity_poly.type
_entity_poly.pdbx_seq_one_letter_code
_entity_poly.pdbx_strand_id
1 'polypeptide(L)'
;PVKNDQEKQLELWECWDYEEDQLVVIANGEVVIRDDENPYLDVNNGHIFVDLPDMSLLWEFWATGHVEPVESTIMEIADLRNQRMDDVVLMLDPVVKIRKDTGITKNDIIFSPGAVWELRKMDDVVIERPPDISLMGVNEDKLLRDEISRTLALGEYLQGLPQSSSEPLGKVAMLLGQSNLRLSMNAQNISNALTTVANILIQLNREFIG
;
A
#
# COMPACT_ATOMS: atom_id res chain seq x y z
N PRO A 1 -2.85 25.45 17.66
CA PRO A 1 -2.30 26.21 16.51
C PRO A 1 -3.43 26.95 15.77
N VAL A 2 -3.43 28.27 15.91
CA VAL A 2 -4.40 29.19 15.30
C VAL A 2 -4.21 29.14 13.78
N LYS A 3 -5.26 28.76 13.02
CA LYS A 3 -5.25 28.84 11.55
C LYS A 3 -5.17 30.32 11.16
N ASN A 4 -4.09 30.70 10.49
CA ASN A 4 -3.96 32.02 9.88
C ASN A 4 -5.00 32.16 8.76
N ASP A 5 -5.76 33.25 8.83
CA ASP A 5 -6.85 33.64 7.93
C ASP A 5 -6.34 34.28 6.61
N GLN A 6 -5.25 33.75 6.02
CA GLN A 6 -4.54 34.44 4.92
C GLN A 6 -4.23 33.63 3.66
N GLU A 7 -4.86 32.47 3.46
CA GLU A 7 -4.97 31.88 2.13
C GLU A 7 -6.42 31.49 1.91
N LYS A 8 -7.21 32.39 1.31
CA LYS A 8 -8.50 32.00 0.73
C LYS A 8 -8.19 31.02 -0.39
N GLN A 9 -8.31 29.73 -0.10
CA GLN A 9 -8.19 28.69 -1.11
C GLN A 9 -9.39 28.83 -2.05
N LEU A 10 -9.10 29.09 -3.33
CA LEU A 10 -10.09 29.12 -4.39
C LEU A 10 -10.06 27.75 -5.06
N GLU A 11 -11.23 27.12 -5.16
CA GLU A 11 -11.39 25.87 -5.90
C GLU A 11 -11.72 26.19 -7.35
N LEU A 12 -11.02 25.56 -8.29
CA LEU A 12 -11.26 25.67 -9.72
C LEU A 12 -11.52 24.28 -10.28
N TRP A 13 -12.66 24.10 -10.93
CA TRP A 13 -13.00 22.91 -11.70
C TRP A 13 -12.84 23.23 -13.17
N GLU A 14 -11.97 22.49 -13.85
CA GLU A 14 -11.85 22.53 -15.30
C GLU A 14 -12.60 21.33 -15.86
N CYS A 15 -13.76 21.59 -16.45
CA CYS A 15 -14.57 20.59 -17.13
C CYS A 15 -14.23 20.64 -18.62
N TRP A 16 -13.62 19.55 -19.09
CA TRP A 16 -13.27 19.34 -20.49
C TRP A 16 -14.35 18.47 -21.13
N ASP A 17 -15.22 19.07 -21.92
CA ASP A 17 -16.23 18.35 -22.68
C ASP A 17 -15.68 18.02 -24.08
N TYR A 18 -15.53 16.72 -24.34
CA TYR A 18 -15.03 16.21 -25.62
C TYR A 18 -16.15 15.89 -26.62
N GLU A 19 -17.42 15.95 -26.23
CA GLU A 19 -18.56 15.78 -27.14
C GLU A 19 -19.00 17.13 -27.74
N GLU A 20 -18.96 18.19 -26.93
CA GLU A 20 -19.28 19.56 -27.35
C GLU A 20 -18.04 20.42 -27.67
N ASP A 21 -16.83 19.87 -27.51
CA ASP A 21 -15.53 20.53 -27.73
C ASP A 21 -15.37 21.85 -26.95
N GLN A 22 -15.90 21.90 -25.73
CA GLN A 22 -15.93 23.09 -24.87
C GLN A 22 -15.06 22.92 -23.61
N LEU A 23 -14.46 24.04 -23.19
CA LEU A 23 -13.73 24.15 -21.93
C LEU A 23 -14.49 25.09 -20.99
N VAL A 24 -15.06 24.50 -19.93
CA VAL A 24 -15.78 25.25 -18.91
C VAL A 24 -14.98 25.25 -17.61
N VAL A 25 -14.68 26.44 -17.08
CA VAL A 25 -13.99 26.60 -15.80
C VAL A 25 -14.92 27.19 -14.76
N ILE A 26 -15.15 26.45 -13.67
CA ILE A 26 -16.06 26.82 -12.58
C ILE A 26 -15.23 27.11 -11.33
N ALA A 27 -15.42 28.29 -10.72
CA ALA A 27 -14.86 28.62 -9.42
C ALA A 27 -15.85 28.39 -8.29
N ASN A 28 -15.36 27.74 -7.22
CA ASN A 28 -16.09 27.45 -5.99
C ASN A 28 -17.47 26.79 -6.23
N GLY A 29 -17.63 26.07 -7.35
CA GLY A 29 -18.89 25.43 -7.75
C GLY A 29 -20.04 26.38 -8.11
N GLU A 30 -19.83 27.71 -8.08
CA GLU A 30 -20.91 28.71 -8.24
C GLU A 30 -20.72 29.63 -9.44
N VAL A 31 -19.48 29.95 -9.80
CA VAL A 31 -19.20 30.97 -10.82
C VAL A 31 -18.48 30.35 -12.01
N VAL A 32 -19.10 30.38 -13.18
CA VAL A 32 -18.42 30.07 -14.44
C VAL A 32 -17.49 31.24 -14.78
N ILE A 33 -16.18 31.00 -14.74
CA ILE A 33 -15.14 31.98 -15.08
C ILE A 33 -14.85 31.96 -16.57
N ARG A 34 -14.94 30.78 -17.19
CA ARG A 34 -14.59 30.56 -18.59
C ARG A 34 -15.57 29.58 -19.22
N ASP A 35 -16.01 29.91 -20.41
CA ASP A 35 -16.87 29.12 -21.27
C ASP A 35 -16.43 29.45 -22.71
N ASP A 36 -15.39 28.75 -23.15
CA ASP A 36 -14.77 28.95 -24.47
C ASP A 36 -14.70 27.60 -25.21
N GLU A 37 -14.57 27.66 -26.53
CA GLU A 37 -14.15 26.51 -27.33
C GLU A 37 -12.80 25.99 -26.84
N ASN A 38 -12.62 24.66 -26.88
CA ASN A 38 -11.39 24.01 -26.42
C ASN A 38 -10.19 24.54 -27.22
N PRO A 39 -9.22 25.22 -26.58
CA PRO A 39 -8.10 25.83 -27.28
C PRO A 39 -7.16 24.83 -27.96
N TYR A 40 -7.33 23.54 -27.70
CA TYR A 40 -6.50 22.45 -28.21
C TYR A 40 -7.26 21.53 -29.18
N LEU A 41 -8.35 21.99 -29.77
CA LEU A 41 -9.11 21.27 -30.81
C LEU A 41 -8.22 20.70 -31.92
N ASP A 42 -7.22 21.46 -32.35
CA ASP A 42 -6.26 21.11 -33.41
C ASP A 42 -5.14 20.15 -32.91
N VAL A 43 -5.00 19.98 -31.59
CA VAL A 43 -4.03 19.08 -30.94
C VAL A 43 -4.75 17.84 -30.43
N ASN A 44 -4.48 16.70 -31.06
CA ASN A 44 -4.97 15.39 -30.66
C ASN A 44 -6.50 15.36 -30.44
N ASN A 45 -7.26 16.07 -31.29
CA ASN A 45 -8.72 16.18 -31.21
C ASN A 45 -9.20 16.70 -29.85
N GLY A 46 -8.46 17.63 -29.22
CA GLY A 46 -8.80 18.16 -27.90
C GLY A 46 -8.38 17.28 -26.73
N HIS A 47 -7.93 16.04 -26.95
CA HIS A 47 -7.52 15.11 -25.90
C HIS A 47 -6.07 15.31 -25.46
N ILE A 48 -5.87 16.25 -24.54
CA ILE A 48 -4.54 16.57 -23.97
C ILE A 48 -4.20 15.62 -22.81
N PHE A 49 -5.20 15.21 -22.05
CA PHE A 49 -5.00 14.33 -20.90
C PHE A 49 -4.83 12.89 -21.39
N VAL A 50 -3.66 12.35 -21.09
CA VAL A 50 -3.35 10.94 -21.36
C VAL A 50 -3.60 10.16 -20.09
N ASP A 51 -4.56 9.25 -20.15
CA ASP A 51 -4.78 8.29 -19.08
C ASP A 51 -3.67 7.23 -19.07
N LEU A 52 -3.21 6.88 -17.87
CA LEU A 52 -2.23 5.83 -17.65
C LEU A 52 -2.80 4.85 -16.60
N PRO A 53 -3.74 3.98 -17.02
CA PRO A 53 -4.30 2.99 -16.13
C PRO A 53 -3.29 1.87 -15.85
N ASP A 54 -3.17 1.48 -14.59
CA ASP A 54 -2.26 0.41 -14.16
C ASP A 54 -2.79 -0.97 -14.60
N MET A 55 -4.00 -1.35 -14.16
CA MET A 55 -4.76 -2.47 -14.71
C MET A 55 -6.19 -2.05 -15.03
N SER A 56 -6.50 -1.95 -16.32
CA SER A 56 -7.87 -1.68 -16.78
C SER A 56 -8.74 -2.92 -16.64
N LEU A 57 -9.90 -2.78 -15.99
CA LEU A 57 -10.94 -3.82 -15.98
C LEU A 57 -11.99 -3.55 -17.06
N LEU A 58 -12.55 -4.62 -17.59
CA LEU A 58 -13.61 -4.52 -18.58
C LEU A 58 -14.88 -4.01 -17.90
N TRP A 59 -15.47 -2.94 -18.44
CA TRP A 59 -16.67 -2.26 -17.92
C TRP A 59 -16.48 -1.41 -16.66
N GLU A 60 -15.24 -1.16 -16.25
CA GLU A 60 -14.95 -0.21 -15.17
C GLU A 60 -14.26 1.04 -15.72
N PHE A 61 -14.66 2.20 -15.18
CA PHE A 61 -14.05 3.48 -15.55
C PHE A 61 -12.68 3.66 -14.89
N TRP A 62 -12.52 3.13 -13.66
CA TRP A 62 -11.28 3.26 -12.90
C TRP A 62 -10.41 2.01 -13.07
N ALA A 63 -9.10 2.23 -13.05
CA ALA A 63 -8.13 1.14 -13.02
C ALA A 63 -7.88 0.64 -11.60
N THR A 64 -7.58 -0.65 -11.49
CA THR A 64 -7.15 -1.29 -10.24
C THR A 64 -5.63 -1.19 -10.10
N GLY A 65 -5.16 -0.99 -8.87
CA GLY A 65 -3.73 -0.94 -8.57
C GLY A 65 -3.10 -2.33 -8.46
N HIS A 66 -1.82 -2.47 -8.82
CA HIS A 66 -1.08 -3.72 -8.67
C HIS A 66 -1.04 -4.26 -7.23
N VAL A 67 -1.13 -3.38 -6.24
CA VAL A 67 -1.08 -3.72 -4.80
C VAL A 67 -2.46 -4.13 -4.26
N GLU A 68 -3.55 -3.73 -4.91
CA GLU A 68 -4.92 -3.95 -4.44
C GLU A 68 -5.24 -5.44 -4.20
N PRO A 69 -4.80 -6.41 -5.05
CA PRO A 69 -5.04 -7.84 -4.80
C PRO A 69 -4.33 -8.41 -3.57
N VAL A 70 -3.30 -7.74 -3.05
CA VAL A 70 -2.52 -8.18 -1.88
C VAL A 70 -2.71 -7.28 -0.66
N GLU A 71 -3.56 -6.27 -0.75
CA GLU A 71 -3.77 -5.31 0.35
C GLU A 71 -4.22 -6.03 1.62
N SER A 72 -5.17 -6.97 1.52
CA SER A 72 -5.65 -7.76 2.66
C SER A 72 -4.52 -8.54 3.32
N THR A 73 -3.64 -9.16 2.52
CA THR A 73 -2.49 -9.93 3.02
C THR A 73 -1.45 -9.02 3.68
N ILE A 74 -1.24 -7.80 3.16
CA ILE A 74 -0.35 -6.81 3.76
C ILE A 74 -0.88 -6.36 5.13
N MET A 75 -2.20 -6.09 5.22
CA MET A 75 -2.85 -5.74 6.48
C MET A 75 -2.75 -6.88 7.49
N GLU A 76 -2.98 -8.12 7.06
CA GLU A 76 -2.83 -9.31 7.90
C GLU A 76 -1.41 -9.47 8.46
N ILE A 77 -0.37 -9.26 7.64
CA ILE A 77 1.03 -9.26 8.11
C ILE A 77 1.26 -8.17 9.15
N ALA A 78 0.69 -6.97 8.95
CA ALA A 78 0.81 -5.88 9.91
C ALA A 78 0.16 -6.23 11.25
N ASP A 79 -1.04 -6.82 11.22
CA ASP A 79 -1.77 -7.25 12.41
C ASP A 79 -1.03 -8.36 13.16
N LEU A 80 -0.53 -9.38 12.46
CA LEU A 80 0.29 -10.45 13.06
C LEU A 80 1.58 -9.89 13.69
N ARG A 81 2.20 -8.89 13.06
CA ARG A 81 3.40 -8.24 13.61
C ARG A 81 3.07 -7.42 14.86
N ASN A 82 1.92 -6.75 14.87
CA ASN A 82 1.45 -5.99 16.04
C ASN A 82 1.17 -6.95 17.21
N GLN A 83 0.44 -8.04 16.98
CA GLN A 83 0.18 -9.07 18.00
C GLN A 83 1.48 -9.63 18.58
N ARG A 84 2.46 -9.94 17.71
CA ARG A 84 3.77 -10.43 18.16
C ARG A 84 4.54 -9.40 18.99
N MET A 85 4.42 -8.12 18.64
CA MET A 85 5.04 -7.05 19.41
C MET A 85 4.40 -6.99 20.81
N ASP A 86 3.08 -7.13 20.90
CA ASP A 86 2.36 -7.17 22.17
C ASP A 86 2.77 -8.41 23.01
N ASP A 87 2.92 -9.58 22.38
CA ASP A 87 3.41 -10.79 23.05
C ASP A 87 4.84 -10.61 23.61
N VAL A 88 5.74 -9.97 22.84
CA VAL A 88 7.10 -9.65 23.30
C VAL A 88 7.04 -8.70 24.51
N VAL A 89 6.19 -7.68 24.46
CA VAL A 89 6.00 -6.74 25.57
C VAL A 89 5.48 -7.47 26.80
N LEU A 90 4.50 -8.36 26.65
CA LEU A 90 3.94 -9.17 27.74
C LEU A 90 4.95 -10.19 28.30
N MET A 91 5.90 -10.66 27.48
CA MET A 91 6.99 -11.51 27.95
C MET A 91 8.03 -10.72 28.77
N LEU A 92 8.29 -9.47 28.39
CA LEU A 92 9.21 -8.57 29.11
C LEU A 92 8.58 -8.02 30.41
N ASP A 93 7.29 -7.68 30.39
CA ASP A 93 6.52 -7.18 31.52
C ASP A 93 5.27 -8.07 31.75
N PRO A 94 5.43 -9.23 32.42
CA PRO A 94 4.37 -10.20 32.57
C PRO A 94 3.30 -9.76 33.57
N VAL A 95 2.09 -10.27 33.39
CA VAL A 95 1.01 -10.07 34.36
C VAL A 95 1.33 -10.81 35.65
N VAL A 96 1.36 -10.04 36.74
CA VAL A 96 1.58 -10.58 38.08
C VAL A 96 0.27 -10.59 38.86
N LYS A 97 -0.13 -11.79 39.30
CA LYS A 97 -1.28 -12.00 40.17
C LYS A 97 -0.80 -11.89 41.62
N ILE A 98 -1.30 -10.87 42.32
CA ILE A 98 -1.02 -10.62 43.74
C ILE A 98 -2.26 -10.94 44.56
N ARG A 99 -2.11 -11.73 45.62
CA ARG A 99 -3.20 -11.96 46.58
C ARG A 99 -3.42 -10.70 47.43
N LYS A 100 -4.66 -10.20 47.49
CA LYS A 100 -4.99 -8.93 48.17
C LYS A 100 -4.70 -8.92 49.69
N ASP A 101 -4.59 -10.09 50.32
CA ASP A 101 -4.45 -10.22 51.78
C ASP A 101 -3.00 -10.19 52.28
N THR A 102 -2.01 -10.07 51.39
CA THR A 102 -0.59 -10.23 51.72
C THR A 102 0.11 -8.91 52.09
N GLY A 103 -0.53 -7.77 51.80
CA GLY A 103 0.04 -6.44 52.05
C GLY A 103 1.16 -6.05 51.08
N ILE A 104 1.40 -6.84 50.03
CA ILE A 104 2.38 -6.55 48.98
C ILE A 104 1.81 -5.49 48.04
N THR A 105 2.54 -4.40 47.85
CA THR A 105 2.13 -3.29 46.97
C THR A 105 2.86 -3.39 45.63
N LYS A 106 2.29 -2.82 44.56
CA LYS A 106 2.87 -2.82 43.20
C LYS A 106 4.34 -2.33 43.16
N ASN A 107 4.74 -1.48 44.09
CA ASN A 107 6.09 -0.92 44.17
C ASN A 107 7.13 -1.88 44.76
N ASP A 108 6.71 -2.94 45.43
CA ASP A 108 7.60 -3.94 46.02
C ASP A 108 8.07 -4.98 44.98
N ILE A 109 7.42 -5.00 43.80
CA ILE A 109 7.72 -5.92 42.70
C ILE A 109 8.61 -5.19 41.70
N ILE A 110 9.93 -5.41 41.84
CA ILE A 110 10.92 -4.89 40.92
C ILE A 110 11.34 -6.00 39.96
N PHE A 111 11.06 -5.81 38.68
CA PHE A 111 11.57 -6.68 37.61
C PHE A 111 12.97 -6.21 37.21
N SER A 112 13.98 -6.77 37.88
CA SER A 112 15.39 -6.55 37.55
C SER A 112 16.15 -7.87 37.63
N PRO A 113 17.17 -8.10 36.78
CA PRO A 113 18.07 -9.24 36.93
C PRO A 113 18.63 -9.30 38.36
N GLY A 114 18.44 -10.43 39.05
CA GLY A 114 18.88 -10.63 40.43
C GLY A 114 17.94 -10.11 41.52
N ALA A 115 16.72 -9.67 41.19
CA ALA A 115 15.72 -9.29 42.18
C ALA A 115 15.30 -10.50 43.04
N VAL A 116 15.30 -10.32 44.36
CA VAL A 116 14.83 -11.33 45.34
C VAL A 116 13.49 -10.84 45.88
N TRP A 117 12.46 -11.69 45.78
CA TRP A 117 11.14 -11.38 46.32
C TRP A 117 10.95 -12.06 47.67
N GLU A 118 10.69 -11.26 48.71
CA GLU A 118 10.35 -11.77 50.03
C GLU A 118 8.86 -12.06 50.09
N LEU A 119 8.52 -13.35 50.02
CA LEU A 119 7.14 -13.84 50.04
C LEU A 119 6.83 -14.52 51.38
N ARG A 120 5.62 -14.33 51.91
CA ARG A 120 5.17 -15.06 53.11
C ARG A 120 4.74 -16.49 52.76
N LYS A 121 4.14 -16.69 51.58
CA LYS A 121 3.84 -17.98 50.97
C LYS A 121 4.23 -17.95 49.48
N MET A 122 4.66 -19.08 48.94
CA MET A 122 5.07 -19.20 47.53
C MET A 122 3.96 -18.80 46.54
N ASP A 123 2.68 -18.96 46.91
CA ASP A 123 1.54 -18.61 46.05
C ASP A 123 1.06 -17.16 46.20
N ASP A 124 1.77 -16.32 46.96
CA ASP A 124 1.36 -14.93 47.19
C ASP A 124 1.55 -14.06 45.95
N VAL A 125 2.49 -14.45 45.07
CA VAL A 125 2.80 -13.80 43.80
C VAL A 125 3.00 -14.88 42.73
N VAL A 126 2.13 -14.89 41.73
CA VAL A 126 2.22 -15.80 40.58
C VAL A 126 2.45 -14.98 39.32
N ILE A 127 3.56 -15.26 38.63
CA ILE A 127 3.84 -14.71 37.30
C ILE A 127 3.14 -15.61 36.29
N GLU A 128 2.15 -15.07 35.60
CA GLU A 128 1.58 -15.74 34.44
C GLU A 128 2.42 -15.35 33.23
N ARG A 129 3.27 -16.27 32.77
CA ARG A 129 3.98 -16.06 31.51
C ARG A 129 3.02 -16.41 30.38
N PRO A 130 2.81 -15.51 29.41
CA PRO A 130 2.11 -15.89 28.19
C PRO A 130 2.86 -17.05 27.50
N PRO A 131 2.17 -17.84 26.66
CA PRO A 131 2.84 -18.85 25.86
C PRO A 131 3.97 -18.21 25.04
N ASP A 132 5.08 -18.94 24.89
CA ASP A 132 6.20 -18.50 24.06
C ASP A 132 5.71 -18.17 22.64
N ILE A 133 6.30 -17.14 22.02
CA ILE A 133 6.01 -16.74 20.65
C ILE A 133 6.04 -18.00 19.78
N SER A 134 4.88 -18.35 19.23
CA SER A 134 4.73 -19.61 18.52
C SER A 134 5.64 -19.61 17.29
N LEU A 135 6.48 -20.64 17.16
CA LEU A 135 7.25 -20.91 15.94
C LEU A 135 6.36 -20.99 14.69
N MET A 136 5.06 -21.28 14.87
CA MET A 136 4.06 -21.23 13.81
C MET A 136 3.87 -19.82 13.25
N GLY A 137 3.87 -18.76 14.08
CA GLY A 137 3.66 -17.39 13.62
C GLY A 137 4.82 -16.83 12.78
N VAL A 138 6.04 -17.36 12.95
CA VAL A 138 7.18 -17.04 12.09
C VAL A 138 7.06 -17.73 10.73
N ASN A 139 6.59 -18.98 10.72
CA ASN A 139 6.35 -19.72 9.49
C ASN A 139 5.17 -19.15 8.70
N GLU A 140 4.15 -18.63 9.39
CA GLU A 140 2.97 -17.99 8.81
C GLU A 140 3.33 -16.67 8.09
N ASP A 141 4.13 -15.78 8.71
CA ASP A 141 4.63 -14.56 8.04
C ASP A 141 5.42 -14.91 6.76
N LYS A 142 6.22 -15.98 6.77
CA LYS A 142 6.92 -16.44 5.57
C LYS A 142 5.94 -16.91 4.50
N LEU A 143 4.91 -17.68 4.87
CA LEU A 143 3.92 -18.19 3.94
C LEU A 143 3.10 -17.07 3.29
N LEU A 144 2.71 -16.05 4.07
CA LEU A 144 2.02 -14.85 3.58
C LEU A 144 2.91 -14.02 2.65
N ARG A 145 4.21 -13.88 2.95
CA ARG A 145 5.17 -13.22 2.02
C ARG A 145 5.35 -13.99 0.71
N ASP A 146 5.37 -15.31 0.78
CA ASP A 146 5.43 -16.16 -0.41
C ASP A 146 4.14 -16.04 -1.24
N GLU A 147 3.00 -15.86 -0.58
CA GLU A 147 1.72 -15.59 -1.23
C GLU A 147 1.71 -14.23 -1.93
N ILE A 148 2.16 -13.16 -1.26
CA ILE A 148 2.33 -11.83 -1.88
C ILE A 148 3.23 -11.93 -3.12
N SER A 149 4.37 -12.61 -3.01
CA SER A 149 5.32 -12.78 -4.13
C SER A 149 4.69 -13.52 -5.31
N ARG A 150 3.87 -14.55 -5.05
CA ARG A 150 3.12 -15.27 -6.09
C ARG A 150 2.02 -14.42 -6.72
N THR A 151 1.26 -13.68 -5.91
CA THR A 151 0.12 -12.87 -6.37
C THR A 151 0.58 -11.67 -7.19
N LEU A 152 1.54 -10.91 -6.68
CA LEU A 152 2.17 -9.79 -7.40
C LEU A 152 3.01 -10.25 -8.59
N ALA A 153 3.25 -11.55 -8.71
CA ALA A 153 4.15 -12.12 -9.70
C ALA A 153 5.56 -11.49 -9.64
N LEU A 154 5.93 -10.95 -8.47
CA LEU A 154 7.30 -10.65 -8.07
C LEU A 154 7.98 -11.97 -7.73
N GLY A 155 8.06 -12.86 -8.71
CA GLY A 155 8.81 -14.09 -8.54
C GLY A 155 10.27 -13.76 -8.28
N GLU A 156 10.90 -14.43 -7.32
CA GLU A 156 12.34 -14.36 -7.05
C GLU A 156 13.20 -14.67 -8.30
N TYR A 157 12.58 -15.28 -9.31
CA TYR A 157 13.13 -15.46 -10.65
C TYR A 157 13.38 -14.13 -11.41
N LEU A 158 12.59 -13.08 -11.23
CA LEU A 158 12.88 -11.73 -11.75
C LEU A 158 14.08 -11.09 -11.05
N GLN A 159 14.34 -11.47 -9.79
CA GLN A 159 15.52 -11.05 -9.02
C GLN A 159 16.78 -11.88 -9.32
N GLY A 160 16.69 -12.89 -10.21
CA GLY A 160 17.82 -13.73 -10.58
C GLY A 160 18.29 -14.70 -9.48
N LEU A 161 17.48 -14.94 -8.45
CA LEU A 161 17.81 -15.85 -7.35
C LEU A 161 17.24 -17.26 -7.64
N PRO A 162 18.07 -18.29 -7.89
CA PRO A 162 17.59 -19.65 -8.03
C PRO A 162 17.26 -20.22 -6.65
N GLN A 163 15.98 -20.44 -6.34
CA GLN A 163 15.57 -20.92 -5.01
C GLN A 163 15.62 -22.44 -4.81
N SER A 164 15.79 -23.26 -5.84
CA SER A 164 16.34 -24.62 -5.67
C SER A 164 16.77 -25.23 -6.99
N SER A 165 17.79 -26.10 -6.95
CA SER A 165 18.23 -26.92 -8.09
C SER A 165 17.21 -28.03 -8.48
N SER A 166 16.09 -28.16 -7.77
CA SER A 166 15.17 -29.31 -7.87
C SER A 166 13.74 -28.96 -8.31
N GLU A 167 13.42 -27.71 -8.64
CA GLU A 167 12.08 -27.39 -9.15
C GLU A 167 11.88 -27.90 -10.59
N PRO A 168 10.72 -28.48 -10.93
CA PRO A 168 10.43 -28.91 -12.30
C PRO A 168 10.49 -27.72 -13.26
N LEU A 169 11.28 -27.81 -14.33
CA LEU A 169 11.43 -26.75 -15.35
C LEU A 169 10.08 -26.20 -15.86
N GLY A 170 9.06 -27.06 -15.98
CA GLY A 170 7.73 -26.64 -16.42
C GLY A 170 7.01 -25.69 -15.44
N LYS A 171 7.21 -25.86 -14.13
CA LYS A 171 6.66 -24.97 -13.10
C LYS A 171 7.34 -23.60 -13.16
N VAL A 172 8.65 -23.59 -13.32
CA VAL A 172 9.46 -22.37 -13.45
C VAL A 172 9.09 -21.57 -14.70
N ALA A 173 8.98 -22.25 -15.84
CA ALA A 173 8.58 -21.62 -17.11
C ALA A 173 7.15 -21.03 -17.04
N MET A 174 6.22 -21.72 -16.39
CA MET A 174 4.85 -21.24 -16.21
C MET A 174 4.79 -19.99 -15.31
N LEU A 175 5.53 -19.97 -14.20
CA LEU A 175 5.60 -18.83 -13.29
C LEU A 175 6.26 -17.61 -13.93
N LEU A 176 7.35 -17.81 -14.69
CA LEU A 176 7.97 -16.76 -15.49
C LEU A 176 7.03 -16.21 -16.57
N GLY A 177 6.28 -17.09 -17.24
CA GLY A 177 5.29 -16.72 -18.24
C GLY A 177 4.15 -15.85 -17.66
N GLN A 178 3.61 -16.22 -16.51
CA GLN A 178 2.54 -15.45 -15.85
C GLN A 178 3.03 -14.11 -15.29
N SER A 179 4.24 -14.06 -14.72
CA SER A 179 4.85 -12.84 -14.18
C SER A 179 5.17 -11.82 -15.28
N ASN A 180 5.63 -12.30 -16.43
CA ASN A 180 5.85 -11.44 -17.58
C ASN A 180 4.56 -10.81 -18.10
N LEU A 181 3.40 -11.47 -18.03
CA LEU A 181 2.17 -10.93 -18.61
C LEU A 181 1.72 -9.62 -17.94
N ARG A 182 1.66 -9.56 -16.60
CA ARG A 182 1.23 -8.34 -15.89
C ARG A 182 2.21 -7.18 -16.07
N LEU A 183 3.51 -7.43 -15.87
CA LEU A 183 4.53 -6.40 -16.05
C LEU A 183 4.61 -5.94 -17.51
N SER A 184 4.47 -6.84 -18.48
CA SER A 184 4.48 -6.49 -19.90
C SER A 184 3.23 -5.70 -20.30
N MET A 185 2.06 -5.99 -19.73
CA MET A 185 0.84 -5.19 -19.93
C MET A 185 1.04 -3.77 -19.42
N ASN A 186 1.59 -3.60 -18.20
CA ASN A 186 1.87 -2.27 -17.66
C ASN A 186 2.93 -1.53 -18.50
N ALA A 187 4.02 -2.20 -18.87
CA ALA A 187 5.04 -1.64 -19.76
C ALA A 187 4.47 -1.21 -21.12
N GLN A 188 3.52 -1.98 -21.66
CA GLN A 188 2.81 -1.62 -22.90
C GLN A 188 1.90 -0.40 -22.69
N ASN A 189 1.18 -0.32 -21.58
CA ASN A 189 0.34 0.84 -21.24
C ASN A 189 1.20 2.11 -21.11
N ILE A 190 2.33 2.03 -20.41
CA ILE A 190 3.31 3.12 -20.30
C ILE A 190 3.83 3.51 -21.68
N SER A 191 4.22 2.53 -22.50
CA SER A 191 4.73 2.79 -23.86
C SER A 191 3.68 3.50 -24.74
N ASN A 192 2.43 3.04 -24.69
CA ASN A 192 1.32 3.65 -25.41
C ASN A 192 1.07 5.09 -24.91
N ALA A 193 1.00 5.31 -23.60
CA ALA A 193 0.80 6.63 -23.01
C ALA A 193 1.93 7.59 -23.38
N LEU A 194 3.19 7.16 -23.27
CA LEU A 194 4.35 7.96 -23.68
C LEU A 194 4.33 8.31 -25.16
N THR A 195 3.89 7.38 -26.01
CA THR A 195 3.72 7.62 -27.45
C THR A 195 2.66 8.69 -27.70
N THR A 196 1.53 8.62 -27.00
CA THR A 196 0.46 9.64 -27.08
C THR A 196 0.97 11.00 -26.61
N VAL A 197 1.66 11.07 -25.47
CA VAL A 197 2.28 12.31 -24.97
C VAL A 197 3.27 12.88 -25.98
N ALA A 198 4.12 12.04 -26.57
CA ALA A 198 5.08 12.49 -27.59
C ALA A 198 4.37 13.08 -28.82
N ASN A 199 3.27 12.47 -29.27
CA ASN A 199 2.47 12.98 -30.38
C ASN A 199 1.81 14.32 -30.05
N ILE A 200 1.25 14.47 -28.84
CA ILE A 200 0.68 15.74 -28.35
C ILE A 200 1.76 16.84 -28.35
N LEU A 201 2.96 16.55 -27.83
CA LEU A 201 4.07 17.49 -27.81
C LEU A 201 4.53 17.88 -29.23
N ILE A 202 4.54 16.95 -30.18
CA ILE A 202 4.88 17.25 -31.58
C ILE A 202 3.84 18.18 -32.20
N GLN A 203 2.54 17.95 -31.95
CA GLN A 203 1.46 18.77 -32.48
C GLN A 203 1.46 20.18 -31.88
N LEU A 204 1.62 20.31 -30.56
CA LEU A 204 1.79 21.61 -29.89
C LEU A 204 2.95 22.43 -30.46
N ASN A 205 4.09 21.77 -30.71
CA ASN A 205 5.25 22.45 -31.29
C ASN A 205 5.01 22.88 -32.74
N ARG A 206 4.21 22.14 -33.52
CA ARG A 206 3.85 22.52 -34.89
C ARG A 206 2.97 23.76 -34.93
N GLU A 207 2.03 23.88 -34.01
CA GLU A 207 1.19 25.09 -33.87
C GLU A 207 2.01 26.31 -33.47
N PHE A 208 3.03 26.14 -32.62
CA PHE A 208 3.86 27.26 -32.18
C PHE A 208 4.82 27.77 -33.28
N ILE A 209 5.22 26.89 -34.21
CA ILE A 209 6.18 27.23 -35.29
C ILE A 209 5.47 27.73 -36.56
N GLY A 210 4.18 27.40 -36.74
CA GLY A 210 3.38 27.80 -37.90
C GLY A 210 2.70 29.15 -37.74
#